data_AF-A0A3C1FP56-F1
#
_entry.id   AF-A0A3C1FP56-F1
#
_cell.length_a   1.000
_cell.length_b   1.000
_cell.length_c   1.000
_cell.angle_alpha   90.00
_cell.angle_beta   90.00
_cell.angle_gamma   90.00
#
_symmetry.space_group_name_H-M   'P 1'
#
loop_
_entity.id
_entity.type
_entity.pdbx_description
1 polymer ?
#
loop_
_entity_poly.entity_id
_entity_poly.type
_entity_poly.pdbx_seq_one_letter_code
_entity_poly.pdbx_strand_id
1 'polypeptide(L)' 'AFNFAAKENIQTHGGMGFTWEFDCHLFYRRAKLLSVSLGSALSWKDKLITELEKRNAA' A
#
# COMPACT_ATOMS: atom_id res chain seq x y z
N ALA A 1 3.10 -3.80 -1.00
CA ALA A 1 4.22 -3.25 -1.78
C ALA A 1 4.12 -1.73 -1.96
N PHE A 2 3.09 -1.19 -2.62
CA PHE A 2 3.02 0.24 -2.97
C PHE A 2 3.08 1.21 -1.76
N ASN A 3 2.38 0.91 -0.66
CA ASN A 3 2.40 1.75 0.54
C ASN A 3 3.81 1.91 1.14
N PHE A 4 4.54 0.80 1.25
CA PHE A 4 5.92 0.81 1.71
C PHE A 4 6.80 1.63 0.77
N ALA A 5 6.77 1.34 -0.54
CA ALA A 5 7.57 2.06 -1.52
C ALA A 5 7.31 3.58 -1.51
N ALA A 6 6.04 4.01 -1.41
CA ALA A 6 5.70 5.42 -1.35
C ALA A 6 6.18 6.11 -0.07
N LYS A 7 6.20 5.40 1.06
CA LYS A 7 6.72 5.91 2.33
C LYS A 7 8.25 6.03 2.29
N GLU A 8 8.92 4.98 1.84
CA GLU A 8 10.38 4.97 1.71
C GLU A 8 10.85 6.00 0.69
N ASN A 9 10.09 6.23 -0.39
CA ASN A 9 10.40 7.27 -1.37
C ASN A 9 10.56 8.67 -0.71
N ILE A 10 9.70 9.02 0.26
CA ILE A 10 9.86 10.26 1.02
C ILE A 10 11.13 10.20 1.88
N GLN A 11 11.37 9.09 2.58
CA GLN A 11 12.52 8.96 3.48
C GLN A 11 13.86 9.01 2.74
N THR A 12 13.97 8.37 1.56
CA THR A 12 15.17 8.37 0.74
C THR A 12 15.58 9.78 0.30
N HIS A 13 14.62 10.67 0.06
CA HIS A 13 14.88 12.06 -0.36
C HIS A 13 14.95 13.04 0.82
N GLY A 14 14.75 12.57 2.06
CA GLY A 14 14.75 13.40 3.25
C GLY A 14 13.72 14.53 3.19
N GLY A 15 14.10 15.73 3.64
CA GLY A 15 13.20 16.89 3.66
C GLY A 15 12.66 17.26 2.28
N MET A 16 13.46 17.12 1.21
CA MET A 16 13.02 17.42 -0.15
C MET A 16 11.93 16.46 -0.65
N GLY A 17 11.86 15.25 -0.09
CA GLY A 17 10.79 14.29 -0.39
C GLY A 17 9.41 14.77 0.09
N PHE A 18 9.34 15.78 0.94
CA PHE A 18 8.09 16.36 1.42
C PHE A 18 7.78 17.74 0.81
N THR A 19 8.65 18.25 -0.05
CA THR A 19 8.49 19.53 -0.74
C THR A 19 8.04 19.31 -2.20
N TRP A 20 8.08 20.37 -3.02
CA TRP A 20 7.58 20.35 -4.41
C TRP A 20 8.68 20.04 -5.44
N GLU A 21 9.91 19.91 -5.00
CA GLU A 21 11.08 19.55 -5.79
C GLU A 21 10.99 18.09 -6.26
N PHE A 22 10.29 17.23 -5.49
CA PHE A 22 9.99 15.86 -5.87
C PHE A 22 8.53 15.49 -5.61
N ASP A 23 7.95 14.70 -6.52
CA ASP A 23 6.55 14.25 -6.44
C ASP A 23 6.30 13.11 -5.44
N CYS A 24 7.23 12.83 -4.52
CA CYS A 24 7.14 11.72 -3.56
C CYS A 24 5.82 11.79 -2.74
N HIS A 25 5.42 13.01 -2.37
CA HIS A 25 4.19 13.27 -1.62
C HIS A 25 2.91 12.90 -2.40
N LEU A 26 2.89 12.97 -3.74
CA LEU A 26 1.76 12.54 -4.56
C LEU A 26 1.56 11.01 -4.47
N PHE A 27 2.66 10.26 -4.54
CA PHE A 27 2.61 8.79 -4.38
C PHE A 27 2.19 8.38 -2.98
N TYR A 28 2.67 9.08 -1.95
CA TYR A 28 2.27 8.81 -0.58
C TYR A 28 0.79 9.08 -0.32
N ARG A 29 0.25 10.20 -0.83
CA ARG A 29 -1.19 10.50 -0.79
C ARG A 29 -2.02 9.43 -1.50
N ARG A 30 -1.60 9.01 -2.70
CA ARG A 30 -2.28 7.94 -3.45
C ARG A 30 -2.24 6.60 -2.71
N ALA A 31 -1.10 6.26 -2.12
CA ALA A 31 -0.96 5.03 -1.34
C ALA A 31 -1.88 4.99 -0.11
N LYS A 32 -2.07 6.13 0.56
CA LYS A 32 -3.03 6.25 1.67
C LYS A 32 -4.48 6.13 1.19
N LEU A 33 -4.85 6.78 0.08
CA LEU A 33 -6.18 6.64 -0.49
C LEU A 33 -6.49 5.17 -0.84
N LEU A 34 -5.60 4.52 -1.59
CA LEU A 34 -5.77 3.12 -1.99
C LEU A 34 -5.85 2.17 -0.80
N SER A 35 -5.13 2.46 0.31
CA SER A 35 -5.19 1.62 1.51
C SER A 35 -6.57 1.55 2.17
N VAL A 36 -7.42 2.55 1.90
CA VAL A 36 -8.81 2.58 2.36
C VAL A 36 -9.75 2.09 1.26
N SER A 37 -9.54 2.53 0.01
CA SER A 37 -10.44 2.21 -1.11
C SER A 37 -10.44 0.73 -1.51
N LEU A 38 -9.31 0.03 -1.35
CA LEU A 38 -9.19 -1.38 -1.75
C LEU A 38 -9.66 -2.36 -0.65
N GLY A 39 -10.08 -1.85 0.51
CA GLY A 39 -10.46 -2.69 1.66
C GLY A 39 -9.29 -3.00 2.60
N SER A 40 -9.64 -3.40 3.82
CA SER A 40 -8.67 -3.60 4.90
C SER A 40 -7.79 -4.84 4.68
N ALA A 41 -6.59 -4.83 5.27
CA ALA A 41 -5.69 -5.98 5.23
C ALA A 41 -6.33 -7.25 5.80
N LEU A 42 -7.22 -7.13 6.79
CA LEU A 42 -7.96 -8.26 7.35
C LEU A 42 -8.89 -8.89 6.31
N SER A 43 -9.69 -8.08 5.61
CA SER A 43 -10.59 -8.58 4.57
C SER A 43 -9.85 -9.34 3.47
N TRP A 44 -8.66 -8.87 3.08
CA TRP A 44 -7.84 -9.56 2.09
C TRP A 44 -7.22 -10.86 2.62
N LYS A 45 -6.84 -10.92 3.90
CA LYS A 45 -6.36 -12.15 4.53
C LYS A 45 -7.46 -13.20 4.59
N ASP A 46 -8.66 -12.82 4.99
CA ASP A 46 -9.79 -13.75 5.11
C ASP A 46 -10.16 -14.33 3.74
N LYS A 47 -10.21 -13.49 2.70
CA LYS A 47 -10.43 -13.93 1.31
C LYS A 47 -9.34 -14.91 0.86
N LEU A 48 -8.08 -14.61 1.13
CA LEU A 48 -6.96 -15.49 0.77
C LEU A 48 -7.08 -16.86 1.44
N ILE A 49 -7.34 -16.89 2.74
CA ILE A 49 -7.51 -18.13 3.50
C ILE A 49 -8.67 -18.95 2.94
N THR A 50 -9.83 -18.30 2.76
CA THR A 50 -11.03 -18.94 2.20
C THR A 50 -10.76 -19.60 0.85
N GLU A 51 -10.05 -18.92 -0.06
CA GLU A 51 -9.74 -19.47 -1.38
C GLU A 51 -8.69 -20.59 -1.32
N LEU A 52 -7.73 -20.52 -0.38
CA LEU A 52 -6.77 -21.61 -0.16
C LEU A 52 -7.45 -22.86 0.40
N GLU A 53 -8.39 -22.71 1.34
CA GLU A 53 -9.17 -23.82 1.89
C GLU A 53 -10.00 -24.51 0.80
N LYS A 54 -10.69 -23.73 -0.05
CA LYS A 54 -11.43 -24.28 -1.20
C LYS A 54 -10.53 -25.03 -2.16
N ARG A 55 -9.34 -24.49 -2.46
CA ARG A 55 -8.37 -25.14 -3.35
C ARG A 55 -7.85 -26.45 -2.77
N ASN A 56 -7.65 -26.52 -1.46
CA ASN A 56 -7.12 -27.71 -0.80
C ASN A 56 -8.20 -28.81 -0.61
N ALA A 57 -9.48 -28.43 -0.62
CA ALA A 57 -10.60 -29.36 -0.52
C ALA A 57 -11.04 -29.98 -1.86
N ALA A 58 -10.53 -29.45 -2.99
CA ALA A 58 -10.75 -29.96 -4.35
C ALA A 58 -9.62 -30.90 -4.78
#